data_AF-A0A225DRG6-F1
#
_entry.id   AF-A0A225DRG6-F1
#
_cell.length_a   1.000
_cell.length_b   1.000
_cell.length_c   1.000
_cell.angle_alpha   90.00
_cell.angle_beta   90.00
_cell.angle_gamma   90.00
#
_symmetry.space_group_name_H-M   'P 1'
#
loop_
_entity.id
_entity.type
_entity.pdbx_description
1 polymer ?
#
loop_
_entity_poly.entity_id
_entity_poly.type
_entity_poly.pdbx_seq_one_letter_code
_entity_poly.pdbx_strand_id
1 'polypeptide(L)'
;MKSLMTALSATFLFSSLATAADHQLDPNSLGGKVVAYATQHEGQRIGGGQCTDLVNAALASAGARQIRIETTAPSLVKAGFPSQMYRWGVPVPLVTAEAKHVLPGMILQFEDCTFKKPDGTQTWVMPHHTAIIKSAHGTMVTVIQQNAPTGGPVSEATFDLRWLQKKTADGKAAVLSAYIPQAK
;
A
#
# COMPACT_ATOMS: atom_id res chain seq x y z
N MET A 1 36.84 33.25 56.67
CA MET A 1 36.92 32.03 55.83
C MET A 1 35.52 31.47 55.64
N LYS A 2 35.20 31.08 54.39
CA LYS A 2 34.05 30.29 53.93
C LYS A 2 32.70 31.03 53.81
N SER A 3 32.43 31.51 52.59
CA SER A 3 31.08 31.84 52.11
C SER A 3 30.51 30.59 51.40
N LEU A 4 29.32 30.15 51.83
CA LEU A 4 28.55 29.08 51.17
C LEU A 4 27.87 29.65 49.92
N MET A 5 28.09 29.03 48.77
CA MET A 5 27.23 29.19 47.59
C MET A 5 26.48 27.88 47.36
N THR A 6 25.16 27.95 47.52
CA THR A 6 24.23 26.86 47.19
C THR A 6 23.78 27.05 45.74
N ALA A 7 24.20 26.17 44.84
CA ALA A 7 23.68 26.11 43.48
C ALA A 7 22.59 25.03 43.41
N LEU A 8 21.34 25.44 43.16
CA LEU A 8 20.26 24.53 42.79
C LEU A 8 20.49 24.05 41.35
N SER A 9 20.78 22.76 41.18
CA SER A 9 20.84 22.11 39.88
C SER A 9 19.42 21.68 39.47
N ALA A 10 18.83 22.38 38.49
CA ALA A 10 17.56 21.99 37.91
C ALA A 10 17.79 20.91 36.83
N THR A 11 17.51 19.66 37.17
CA THR A 11 17.56 18.55 36.23
C THR A 11 16.31 18.56 35.35
N PHE A 12 16.44 19.01 34.11
CA PHE A 12 15.40 18.83 33.09
C PHE A 12 15.40 17.38 32.62
N LEU A 13 14.35 16.63 32.97
CA LEU A 13 14.06 15.32 32.39
C LEU A 13 13.45 15.53 30.99
N PHE A 14 14.26 15.36 29.95
CA PHE A 14 13.75 15.18 28.60
C PHE A 14 13.11 13.79 28.51
N SER A 15 11.78 13.73 28.68
CA SER A 15 11.01 12.52 28.37
C SER A 15 10.99 12.35 26.86
N SER A 16 11.72 11.35 26.35
CA SER A 16 11.70 11.02 24.92
C SER A 16 10.33 10.45 24.57
N LEU A 17 9.51 11.25 23.88
CA LEU A 17 8.36 10.75 23.14
C LEU A 17 8.91 9.84 22.04
N ALA A 18 8.70 8.53 22.17
CA ALA A 18 8.95 7.59 21.09
C ALA A 18 8.06 7.96 19.90
N THR A 19 8.66 8.58 18.89
CA THR A 19 8.02 8.81 17.59
C THR A 19 7.67 7.43 17.02
N ALA A 20 6.44 7.26 16.55
CA ALA A 20 6.07 6.10 15.75
C ALA A 20 7.12 5.95 14.65
N ALA A 21 7.84 4.82 14.64
CA ALA A 21 8.93 4.60 13.72
C ALA A 21 8.42 4.80 12.30
N ASP A 22 8.83 5.90 11.67
CA ASP A 22 8.78 6.04 10.22
C ASP A 22 9.56 4.84 9.69
N HIS A 23 8.85 3.88 9.11
CA HIS A 23 9.48 2.69 8.56
C HIS A 23 10.21 3.11 7.28
N GLN A 24 11.44 3.61 7.47
CA GLN A 24 12.26 4.11 6.38
C GLN A 24 12.56 2.96 5.43
N LEU A 25 12.18 3.14 4.17
CA LEU A 25 12.38 2.16 3.10
C LEU A 25 13.88 1.91 2.92
N ASP A 26 14.35 0.68 3.17
CA ASP A 26 15.69 0.25 2.77
C ASP A 26 15.71 0.09 1.23
N PRO A 27 16.47 0.91 0.49
CA PRO A 27 16.52 0.84 -0.97
C PRO A 27 17.09 -0.49 -1.51
N ASN A 28 17.85 -1.22 -0.70
CA ASN A 28 18.44 -2.50 -1.10
C ASN A 28 17.51 -3.70 -0.85
N SER A 29 16.47 -3.51 -0.03
CA SER A 29 15.42 -4.50 0.19
C SER A 29 14.63 -4.76 -1.09
N LEU A 30 13.91 -5.90 -1.14
CA LEU A 30 13.00 -6.19 -2.26
C LEU A 30 11.96 -5.08 -2.43
N GLY A 31 11.34 -4.63 -1.34
CA GLY A 31 10.36 -3.54 -1.38
C GLY A 31 10.97 -2.24 -1.88
N GLY A 32 12.18 -1.91 -1.44
CA GLY A 32 12.94 -0.74 -1.89
C GLY A 32 13.15 -0.73 -3.40
N LYS A 33 13.59 -1.85 -3.96
CA LYS A 33 13.80 -2.02 -5.40
C LYS A 33 12.49 -1.94 -6.20
N VAL A 34 11.41 -2.51 -5.68
CA VAL A 34 10.07 -2.42 -6.29
C VAL A 34 9.60 -0.96 -6.39
N VAL A 35 9.69 -0.20 -5.29
CA VAL A 35 9.32 1.23 -5.29
C VAL A 35 10.23 2.02 -6.21
N ALA A 36 11.55 1.81 -6.14
CA ALA A 36 12.52 2.51 -6.98
C ALA A 36 12.24 2.32 -8.47
N TYR A 37 11.93 1.09 -8.90
CA TYR A 37 11.53 0.82 -10.27
C TYR A 37 10.27 1.60 -10.65
N ALA A 38 9.23 1.53 -9.83
CA ALA A 38 7.96 2.19 -10.14
C ALA A 38 8.11 3.72 -10.23
N THR A 39 8.83 4.35 -9.30
CA THR A 39 9.10 5.79 -9.29
C THR A 39 9.91 6.23 -10.51
N GLN A 40 10.93 5.46 -10.91
CA GLN A 40 11.74 5.78 -12.10
C GLN A 40 10.90 5.80 -13.39
N HIS A 41 9.76 5.12 -13.40
CA HIS A 41 8.90 4.97 -14.57
C HIS A 41 7.63 5.82 -14.52
N GLU A 42 7.51 6.74 -13.55
CA GLU A 42 6.39 7.70 -13.52
C GLU A 42 6.25 8.47 -14.85
N GLY A 43 5.01 8.64 -15.30
CA GLY A 43 4.67 9.25 -16.59
C GLY A 43 4.89 8.33 -17.81
N GLN A 44 5.48 7.15 -17.64
CA GLN A 44 5.71 6.20 -18.73
C GLN A 44 4.60 5.15 -18.81
N ARG A 45 4.51 4.47 -19.96
CA ARG A 45 3.64 3.29 -20.12
C ARG A 45 4.51 2.03 -20.11
N ILE A 46 4.26 1.15 -19.16
CA ILE A 46 4.96 -0.12 -19.00
C ILE A 46 4.17 -1.24 -19.65
N GLY A 47 4.85 -2.02 -20.50
CA GLY A 47 4.28 -3.16 -21.20
C GLY A 47 3.07 -2.78 -22.06
N GLY A 48 2.00 -3.58 -21.96
CA GLY A 48 0.72 -3.30 -22.62
C GLY A 48 -0.05 -2.15 -21.99
N GLY A 49 0.45 -1.55 -20.90
CA GLY A 49 -0.19 -0.46 -20.18
C GLY A 49 -1.20 -0.91 -19.11
N GLN A 50 -1.21 -2.20 -18.74
CA GLN A 50 -2.07 -2.70 -17.68
C GLN A 50 -1.48 -2.41 -16.30
N CYS A 51 -2.32 -2.37 -15.26
CA CYS A 51 -1.85 -2.26 -13.87
C CYS A 51 -0.91 -3.43 -13.51
N THR A 52 -1.24 -4.64 -13.99
CA THR A 52 -0.43 -5.84 -13.78
C THR A 52 0.92 -5.79 -14.47
N ASP A 53 1.03 -5.11 -15.62
CA ASP A 53 2.30 -4.96 -16.35
C ASP A 53 3.33 -4.20 -15.51
N LEU A 54 2.91 -3.07 -14.91
CA LEU A 54 3.75 -2.28 -14.00
C LEU A 54 4.24 -3.14 -12.82
N VAL A 55 3.31 -3.80 -12.12
CA VAL A 55 3.65 -4.57 -10.91
C VAL A 55 4.57 -5.75 -11.25
N ASN A 56 4.27 -6.48 -12.33
CA ASN A 56 5.12 -7.58 -12.78
C ASN A 56 6.52 -7.13 -13.19
N ALA A 57 6.64 -5.99 -13.87
CA ALA A 57 7.93 -5.46 -14.27
C ALA A 57 8.77 -5.00 -13.06
N ALA A 58 8.14 -4.32 -12.09
CA ALA A 58 8.78 -3.91 -10.85
C ALA A 58 9.27 -5.11 -10.02
N LEU A 59 8.41 -6.13 -9.84
CA LEU A 59 8.78 -7.37 -9.14
C LEU A 59 9.92 -8.10 -9.87
N ALA A 60 9.85 -8.21 -11.20
CA ALA A 60 10.91 -8.84 -11.98
C ALA A 60 12.25 -8.10 -11.84
N SER A 61 12.25 -6.77 -11.92
CA SER A 61 13.45 -5.93 -11.75
C SER A 61 14.07 -6.07 -10.36
N ALA A 62 13.24 -6.20 -9.32
CA ALA A 62 13.70 -6.42 -7.95
C ALA A 62 14.24 -7.83 -7.68
N GLY A 63 14.09 -8.77 -8.62
CA GLY A 63 14.41 -10.19 -8.40
C GLY A 63 13.35 -10.94 -7.59
N ALA A 64 12.12 -10.42 -7.54
CA ALA A 64 10.98 -11.03 -6.86
C ALA A 64 10.16 -11.94 -7.79
N ARG A 65 9.33 -12.79 -7.18
CA ARG A 65 8.31 -13.59 -7.84
C ARG A 65 7.19 -12.68 -8.36
N GLN A 66 6.77 -12.96 -9.58
CA GLN A 66 5.67 -12.25 -10.25
C GLN A 66 4.31 -12.86 -9.86
N ILE A 67 3.23 -12.30 -10.40
CA ILE A 67 1.85 -12.74 -10.13
C ILE A 67 1.68 -14.26 -10.23
N ARG A 68 0.91 -14.82 -9.29
CA ARG A 68 0.23 -16.12 -9.45
C ARG A 68 -1.27 -15.89 -9.47
N ILE A 69 -1.95 -16.52 -10.41
CA ILE A 69 -3.41 -16.52 -10.49
C ILE A 69 -3.90 -17.84 -9.92
N GLU A 70 -4.63 -17.77 -8.81
CA GLU A 70 -5.12 -18.93 -8.09
C GLU A 70 -6.65 -19.00 -8.21
N THR A 71 -7.19 -20.21 -8.40
CA THR A 71 -8.64 -20.41 -8.36
C THR A 71 -9.16 -20.22 -6.94
N THR A 72 -10.18 -19.38 -6.79
CA THR A 72 -10.80 -19.11 -5.49
C THR A 72 -11.65 -20.29 -5.06
N ALA A 73 -11.55 -20.67 -3.78
CA ALA A 73 -12.38 -21.72 -3.21
C ALA A 73 -13.89 -21.40 -3.39
N PRO A 74 -14.75 -22.39 -3.72
CA PRO A 74 -16.17 -22.14 -3.96
C PRO A 74 -16.90 -21.42 -2.81
N SER A 75 -16.50 -21.68 -1.56
CA SER A 75 -17.06 -21.01 -0.38
C SER A 75 -16.77 -19.51 -0.34
N LEU A 76 -15.58 -19.09 -0.78
CA LEU A 76 -15.21 -17.69 -0.89
C LEU A 76 -15.90 -17.01 -2.07
N VAL A 77 -16.01 -17.69 -3.21
CA VAL A 77 -16.81 -17.19 -4.35
C VAL A 77 -18.26 -16.96 -3.92
N LYS A 78 -18.86 -17.91 -3.20
CA LYS A 78 -20.20 -17.77 -2.61
C LYS A 78 -20.30 -16.59 -1.62
N ALA A 79 -19.20 -16.25 -0.95
CA ALA A 79 -19.10 -15.09 -0.07
C ALA A 79 -18.83 -13.75 -0.81
N GLY A 80 -18.79 -13.76 -2.15
CA GLY A 80 -18.65 -12.57 -2.99
C GLY A 80 -17.22 -12.25 -3.42
N PHE A 81 -16.25 -13.15 -3.19
CA PHE A 81 -14.89 -12.99 -3.71
C PHE A 81 -14.83 -13.33 -5.21
N PRO A 82 -13.86 -12.77 -5.97
CA PRO A 82 -13.68 -13.10 -7.38
C PRO A 82 -13.37 -14.59 -7.57
N SER A 83 -13.66 -15.15 -8.75
CA SER A 83 -13.38 -16.56 -9.08
C SER A 83 -11.89 -16.88 -9.20
N GLN A 84 -11.06 -15.86 -9.38
CA GLN A 84 -9.60 -15.95 -9.39
C GLN A 84 -9.02 -14.89 -8.47
N MET A 85 -8.00 -15.26 -7.69
CA MET A 85 -7.25 -14.33 -6.85
C MET A 85 -5.86 -14.08 -7.41
N TYR A 86 -5.49 -12.80 -7.50
CA TYR A 86 -4.16 -12.39 -7.89
C TYR A 86 -3.27 -12.37 -6.64
N ARG A 87 -2.22 -13.21 -6.64
CA ARG A 87 -1.24 -13.30 -5.56
C ARG A 87 0.09 -12.73 -6.01
N TRP A 88 0.58 -11.76 -5.24
CA TRP A 88 1.81 -11.04 -5.54
C TRP A 88 2.96 -11.35 -4.57
N GLY A 89 2.73 -12.28 -3.64
CA GLY A 89 3.67 -12.61 -2.56
C GLY A 89 2.98 -13.26 -1.37
N VAL A 90 3.49 -13.01 -0.17
CA VAL A 90 2.86 -13.48 1.09
C VAL A 90 1.74 -12.50 1.47
N PRO A 91 0.49 -12.97 1.64
CA PRO A 91 -0.61 -12.09 2.02
C PRO A 91 -0.41 -11.56 3.44
N VAL A 92 -0.71 -10.29 3.65
CA VAL A 92 -0.73 -9.64 4.95
C VAL A 92 -2.18 -9.32 5.32
N PRO A 93 -2.64 -9.70 6.53
CA PRO A 93 -3.93 -9.25 7.03
C PRO A 93 -3.98 -7.72 7.08
N LEU A 94 -4.81 -7.12 6.23
CA LEU A 94 -5.07 -5.69 6.28
C LEU A 94 -6.09 -5.41 7.37
N VAL A 95 -5.70 -4.63 8.37
CA VAL A 95 -6.65 -3.95 9.25
C VAL A 95 -7.07 -2.71 8.49
N THR A 96 -8.24 -2.74 7.86
CA THR A 96 -8.72 -1.66 6.97
C THR A 96 -8.83 -0.29 7.64
N ALA A 97 -8.78 -0.23 8.97
CA ALA A 97 -8.80 1.01 9.74
C ALA A 97 -7.40 1.63 9.98
N GLU A 98 -6.31 0.91 9.74
CA GLU A 98 -4.95 1.38 10.05
C GLU A 98 -3.89 0.75 9.13
N ALA A 99 -3.00 1.56 8.58
CA ALA A 99 -1.91 1.11 7.72
C ALA A 99 -0.72 0.53 8.49
N LYS A 100 -0.90 0.07 9.75
CA LYS A 100 0.18 -0.35 10.66
C LYS A 100 1.06 -1.48 10.12
N HIS A 101 0.52 -2.31 9.21
CA HIS A 101 1.26 -3.40 8.56
C HIS A 101 1.49 -3.15 7.06
N VAL A 102 1.20 -1.93 6.60
CA VAL A 102 1.34 -1.54 5.21
C VAL A 102 2.68 -0.84 5.07
N LEU A 103 3.59 -1.45 4.32
CA LEU A 103 4.95 -0.97 4.16
C LEU A 103 5.21 -0.59 2.69
N PRO A 104 6.09 0.40 2.44
CA PRO A 104 6.58 0.68 1.09
C PRO A 104 7.09 -0.58 0.38
N GLY A 105 6.74 -0.72 -0.90
CA GLY A 105 7.09 -1.84 -1.75
C GLY A 105 6.18 -3.06 -1.65
N MET A 106 5.21 -3.06 -0.72
CA MET A 106 4.12 -4.03 -0.76
C MET A 106 3.20 -3.78 -1.95
N ILE A 107 2.54 -4.85 -2.41
CA ILE A 107 1.57 -4.79 -3.51
C ILE A 107 0.16 -4.79 -2.94
N LEU A 108 -0.67 -3.83 -3.36
CA LEU A 108 -2.10 -3.81 -3.08
C LEU A 108 -2.88 -4.40 -4.25
N GLN A 109 -3.76 -5.36 -3.95
CA GLN A 109 -4.78 -5.86 -4.87
C GLN A 109 -6.15 -5.34 -4.41
N PHE A 110 -6.89 -4.79 -5.36
CA PHE A 110 -8.23 -4.25 -5.18
C PHE A 110 -9.23 -5.13 -5.93
N GLU A 111 -10.27 -5.57 -5.23
CA GLU A 111 -11.45 -6.20 -5.82
C GLU A 111 -12.68 -5.45 -5.32
N ASP A 112 -13.50 -4.97 -6.25
CA ASP A 112 -14.76 -4.28 -5.95
C ASP A 112 -14.59 -3.12 -4.93
N CYS A 113 -13.44 -2.44 -4.98
CA CYS A 113 -13.10 -1.38 -4.02
C CYS A 113 -13.61 -0.02 -4.50
N THR A 114 -14.25 0.72 -3.61
CA THR A 114 -14.61 2.13 -3.83
C THR A 114 -14.16 2.95 -2.63
N PHE A 115 -13.40 4.02 -2.86
CA PHE A 115 -13.02 4.97 -1.83
C PHE A 115 -13.82 6.25 -2.03
N LYS A 116 -14.56 6.67 -1.00
CA LYS A 116 -15.34 7.92 -1.01
C LYS A 116 -14.85 8.84 0.08
N LYS A 117 -14.35 10.01 -0.31
CA LYS A 117 -14.02 11.06 0.64
C LYS A 117 -15.30 11.52 1.35
N PRO A 118 -15.29 11.73 2.68
CA PRO A 118 -16.50 12.07 3.44
C PRO A 118 -17.19 13.36 2.98
N ASP A 119 -16.43 14.30 2.42
CA ASP A 119 -16.96 15.55 1.87
C ASP A 119 -17.59 15.41 0.48
N GLY A 120 -17.55 14.20 -0.10
CA GLY A 120 -18.11 13.88 -1.43
C GLY A 120 -17.29 14.41 -2.61
N THR A 121 -16.19 15.14 -2.37
CA THR A 121 -15.41 15.80 -3.44
C THR A 121 -14.58 14.84 -4.27
N GLN A 122 -14.36 13.62 -3.77
CA GLN A 122 -13.51 12.65 -4.45
C GLN A 122 -14.02 11.22 -4.26
N THR A 123 -14.06 10.49 -5.38
CA THR A 123 -14.39 9.07 -5.42
C THR A 123 -13.39 8.35 -6.31
N TRP A 124 -12.83 7.25 -5.81
CA TRP A 124 -12.02 6.32 -6.60
C TRP A 124 -12.73 4.99 -6.70
N VAL A 125 -12.80 4.44 -7.90
CA VAL A 125 -13.41 3.13 -8.16
C VAL A 125 -12.34 2.22 -8.73
N MET A 126 -12.06 1.12 -8.02
CA MET A 126 -11.04 0.13 -8.33
C MET A 126 -11.70 -1.26 -8.37
N PRO A 127 -12.43 -1.59 -9.46
CA PRO A 127 -13.22 -2.81 -9.52
C PRO A 127 -12.35 -4.07 -9.59
N HIS A 128 -11.20 -3.96 -10.27
CA HIS A 128 -10.18 -5.00 -10.35
C HIS A 128 -8.85 -4.32 -10.69
N HIS A 129 -8.04 -4.02 -9.67
CA HIS A 129 -6.84 -3.19 -9.84
C HIS A 129 -5.68 -3.67 -8.98
N THR A 130 -4.47 -3.28 -9.33
CA THR A 130 -3.27 -3.53 -8.51
C THR A 130 -2.35 -2.32 -8.52
N ALA A 131 -1.66 -2.08 -7.40
CA ALA A 131 -0.75 -0.95 -7.23
C ALA A 131 0.40 -1.29 -6.29
N ILE A 132 1.49 -0.52 -6.38
CA ILE A 132 2.65 -0.61 -5.49
C ILE A 132 2.51 0.46 -4.42
N ILE A 133 2.66 0.11 -3.14
CA ILE A 133 2.67 1.10 -2.06
C ILE A 133 4.00 1.85 -2.10
N LYS A 134 3.95 3.17 -2.26
CA LYS A 134 5.12 4.05 -2.14
C LYS A 134 5.35 4.46 -0.69
N SER A 135 4.29 4.83 0.02
CA SER A 135 4.35 5.24 1.41
C SER A 135 3.02 4.99 2.13
N ALA A 136 3.10 4.88 3.45
CA ALA A 136 1.94 4.74 4.32
C ALA A 136 2.18 5.49 5.63
N HIS A 137 1.25 6.37 6.00
CA HIS A 137 1.29 7.14 7.23
C HIS A 137 -0.10 7.15 7.88
N GLY A 138 -0.24 6.47 9.02
CA GLY A 138 -1.53 6.34 9.70
C GLY A 138 -2.55 5.58 8.86
N THR A 139 -3.54 6.28 8.30
CA THR A 139 -4.55 5.71 7.39
C THR A 139 -4.33 6.12 5.94
N MET A 140 -3.39 7.01 5.67
CA MET A 140 -3.09 7.52 4.34
C MET A 140 -2.09 6.59 3.66
N VAL A 141 -2.43 6.11 2.47
CA VAL A 141 -1.54 5.29 1.65
C VAL A 141 -1.35 5.97 0.31
N THR A 142 -0.09 6.18 -0.07
CA THR A 142 0.30 6.61 -1.41
C THR A 142 0.75 5.40 -2.20
N VAL A 143 0.18 5.24 -3.39
CA VAL A 143 0.50 4.16 -4.31
C VAL A 143 1.01 4.70 -5.64
N ILE A 144 1.83 3.89 -6.31
CA ILE A 144 2.19 4.04 -7.72
C ILE A 144 1.44 2.97 -8.49
N GLN A 145 0.73 3.39 -9.53
CA GLN A 145 -0.17 2.54 -10.30
C GLN A 145 -0.14 2.93 -11.77
N GLN A 146 -0.71 2.09 -12.63
CA GLN A 146 -0.87 2.36 -14.05
C GLN A 146 -2.29 1.98 -14.46
N ASN A 147 -2.83 2.57 -15.52
CA ASN A 147 -4.21 2.31 -15.98
C ASN A 147 -5.27 2.82 -14.99
N ALA A 148 -4.95 3.87 -14.24
CA ALA A 148 -5.87 4.59 -13.35
C ALA A 148 -5.63 6.12 -13.47
N PRO A 149 -6.39 6.84 -14.32
CA PRO A 149 -7.57 6.37 -15.08
C PRO A 149 -7.20 5.40 -16.21
N THR A 150 -8.20 4.67 -16.74
CA THR A 150 -8.02 3.71 -17.84
C THR A 150 -7.25 4.32 -19.02
N GLY A 151 -6.23 3.62 -19.49
CA GLY A 151 -5.29 4.05 -20.52
C GLY A 151 -4.14 4.92 -20.02
N GLY A 152 -4.23 5.42 -18.78
CA GLY A 152 -3.24 6.32 -18.18
C GLY A 152 -1.89 5.66 -17.94
N PRO A 153 -0.80 6.46 -17.97
CA PRO A 153 0.56 6.00 -17.68
C PRO A 153 0.72 5.66 -16.19
N VAL A 154 1.93 5.27 -15.81
CA VAL A 154 2.33 5.19 -14.40
C VAL A 154 2.12 6.54 -13.73
N SER A 155 1.41 6.55 -12.62
CA SER A 155 1.05 7.74 -11.85
C SER A 155 0.91 7.42 -10.37
N GLU A 156 0.89 8.48 -9.56
CA GLU A 156 0.68 8.36 -8.12
C GLU A 156 -0.77 8.66 -7.75
N ALA A 157 -1.26 7.97 -6.73
CA ALA A 157 -2.50 8.33 -6.06
C ALA A 157 -2.34 8.16 -4.55
N THR A 158 -3.01 9.02 -3.79
CA THR A 158 -3.08 8.90 -2.34
C THR A 158 -4.54 8.78 -1.92
N PHE A 159 -4.84 7.81 -1.06
CA PHE A 159 -6.17 7.61 -0.49
C PHE A 159 -6.09 7.28 1.00
N ASP A 160 -7.14 7.65 1.72
CA ASP A 160 -7.35 7.27 3.11
C ASP A 160 -8.07 5.91 3.15
N LEU A 161 -7.49 4.92 3.84
CA LEU A 161 -8.10 3.59 3.98
C LEU A 161 -9.48 3.64 4.64
N ARG A 162 -9.77 4.66 5.47
CA ARG A 162 -11.08 4.88 6.09
C ARG A 162 -12.18 5.24 5.08
N TRP A 163 -11.80 5.67 3.88
CA TRP A 163 -12.74 6.03 2.83
C TRP A 163 -13.24 4.81 2.06
N LEU A 164 -12.62 3.64 2.27
CA LEU A 164 -13.05 2.38 1.67
C LEU A 164 -14.48 2.04 2.09
N GLN A 165 -15.36 1.91 1.11
CA GLN A 165 -16.71 1.43 1.31
C GLN A 165 -16.66 -0.08 1.57
N LYS A 166 -17.30 -0.54 2.66
CA LYS A 166 -17.32 -1.98 3.03
C LYS A 166 -18.04 -2.84 1.98
N LYS A 167 -18.94 -2.23 1.22
CA LYS A 167 -19.67 -2.88 0.13
C LYS A 167 -19.80 -1.95 -1.07
N THR A 168 -19.87 -2.55 -2.24
CA THR A 168 -20.27 -1.87 -3.48
C THR A 168 -21.77 -1.54 -3.47
N ALA A 169 -22.21 -0.74 -4.46
CA ALA A 169 -23.63 -0.39 -4.61
C ALA A 169 -24.53 -1.62 -4.88
N ASP A 170 -24.00 -2.65 -5.55
CA ASP A 170 -24.65 -3.94 -5.79
C ASP A 170 -24.45 -4.94 -4.63
N GLY A 171 -23.88 -4.49 -3.51
CA GLY A 171 -23.82 -5.24 -2.25
C GLY A 171 -22.67 -6.24 -2.12
N LYS A 172 -21.74 -6.31 -3.08
CA LYS A 172 -20.53 -7.14 -2.99
C LYS A 172 -19.60 -6.59 -1.92
N ALA A 173 -18.82 -7.48 -1.30
CA ALA A 173 -17.79 -7.08 -0.35
C ALA A 173 -16.60 -6.48 -1.09
N ALA A 174 -16.14 -5.31 -0.66
CA ALA A 174 -14.86 -4.79 -1.14
C ALA A 174 -13.73 -5.61 -0.51
N VAL A 175 -12.81 -6.11 -1.34
CA VAL A 175 -11.64 -6.86 -0.88
C VAL A 175 -10.38 -6.07 -1.24
N LEU A 176 -9.75 -5.51 -0.21
CA LEU A 176 -8.42 -4.94 -0.31
C LEU A 176 -7.45 -5.95 0.32
N SER A 177 -6.43 -6.36 -0.43
CA SER A 177 -5.38 -7.27 0.05
C SER A 177 -4.01 -6.65 -0.16
N ALA A 178 -3.11 -6.85 0.80
CA ALA A 178 -1.71 -6.46 0.66
C ALA A 178 -0.80 -7.68 0.64
N TYR A 179 0.29 -7.59 -0.10
CA TYR A 179 1.26 -8.67 -0.26
C TYR A 179 2.69 -8.17 -0.04
N ILE A 180 3.47 -8.95 0.71
CA ILE A 180 4.92 -8.77 0.81
C ILE A 180 5.57 -9.51 -0.37
N PRO A 181 6.31 -8.82 -1.26
CA PRO A 181 7.07 -9.48 -2.32
C PRO A 181 8.00 -10.56 -1.79
N GLN A 182 8.23 -11.61 -2.57
CA GLN A 182 9.12 -12.72 -2.23
C GLN A 182 10.20 -12.87 -3.28
N ALA A 183 11.42 -13.18 -2.87
CA ALA A 183 12.50 -13.50 -3.81
C ALA A 183 12.14 -14.72 -4.67
N LYS A 184 12.70 -14.77 -5.88
CA LYS A 184 12.60 -15.94 -6.78
C LYS A 184 13.15 -17.20 -6.12
#